data_AF-A0A833LJW6-F1
#
_entry.id   AF-A0A833LJW6-F1
#
_cell.length_a   1.000
_cell.length_b   1.000
_cell.length_c   1.000
_cell.angle_alpha   90.00
_cell.angle_beta   90.00
_cell.angle_gamma   90.00
#
_symmetry.space_group_name_H-M   'P 1'
#
loop_
_entity.id
_entity.type
_entity.pdbx_description
1 polymer ?
#
loop_
_entity_poly.entity_id
_entity_poly.type
_entity_poly.pdbx_seq_one_letter_code
_entity_poly.pdbx_strand_id
1 'polypeptide(L)'
;MSSLSAGGRGNRLARETSPYLLQHKDNPVDWWPWSPAALQQAHRANKPILLSVGYAACHWCHVMAHESFEDQATAAVMNDLFVNIKVDREERPDIDQIYMSALHHLGEQGGWPLTMFLTPAGEPVWGGTYFPNESRYGRPAFVDVLREVARLFREEPHRIEQNRVALMQRLAEKARPQGRVAIGTDELDNFAVQIAGLIDTAHGGLRGAPKFPQCPIFEFLWRAGLRGADARYFGLVEHSLERMCEGGIYDHLGGGFSRYAVDERWLVPHFEKMLYDNAQLLELLALAHRRSGRALFRIRAVETVRWLAREMTTPDGAFCASLDADSEGEEGKFYIWSKAEIDDLLGADDAAFFAAHYDVTADGNFEGHTILNRLHRTPRGTDDEDRLARLRAVVLQARERRVRPGLDDKVLADWNGLMIAALVNAGTALDESGW
;
A
#
# COMPACT_ATOMS: atom_id res chain seq x y z
N MET A 1 4.67 1.26 54.91
CA MET A 1 4.13 0.22 54.00
C MET A 1 2.90 0.79 53.35
N SER A 2 3.02 1.24 52.10
CA SER A 2 1.92 1.39 51.17
C SER A 2 2.53 1.20 49.78
N SER A 3 2.10 0.14 49.13
CA SER A 3 2.60 -0.38 47.87
C SER A 3 2.34 0.60 46.72
N LEU A 4 3.41 1.02 46.05
CA LEU A 4 3.32 1.55 44.70
C LEU A 4 2.91 0.40 43.78
N SER A 5 1.69 0.46 43.28
CA SER A 5 1.19 -0.41 42.22
C SER A 5 2.04 -0.23 40.96
N ALA A 6 2.45 -1.35 40.35
CA ALA A 6 3.20 -1.39 39.10
C ALA A 6 2.45 -0.64 37.98
N GLY A 7 2.95 0.53 37.59
CA GLY A 7 2.49 1.29 36.42
C GLY A 7 2.93 0.59 35.13
N GLY A 8 2.01 0.55 34.15
CA GLY A 8 2.19 -0.12 32.86
C GLY A 8 3.49 0.27 32.15
N ARG A 9 4.22 -0.74 31.68
CA ARG A 9 5.52 -0.62 31.00
C ARG A 9 5.30 -0.26 29.52
N GLY A 10 5.07 1.01 29.21
CA GLY A 10 5.23 1.49 27.83
C GLY A 10 6.71 1.48 27.42
N ASN A 11 7.00 1.06 26.19
CA ASN A 11 8.34 1.11 25.61
C ASN A 11 8.67 2.53 25.09
N ARG A 12 9.82 2.71 24.41
CA ARG A 12 10.29 4.05 24.00
C ARG A 12 9.42 4.70 22.92
N LEU A 13 8.63 3.93 22.19
CA LEU A 13 7.73 4.46 21.16
C LEU A 13 6.60 5.31 21.74
N ALA A 14 6.34 5.23 23.06
CA ALA A 14 5.36 6.09 23.73
C ALA A 14 5.65 7.61 23.64
N ARG A 15 6.81 8.00 23.10
CA ARG A 15 7.23 9.40 22.90
C ARG A 15 7.23 9.84 21.44
N GLU A 16 6.90 8.95 20.51
CA GLU A 16 6.84 9.25 19.09
C GLU A 16 5.55 9.99 18.74
N THR A 17 5.53 10.66 17.59
CA THR A 17 4.35 11.35 17.06
C THR A 17 3.58 10.52 16.06
N SER A 18 4.25 9.60 15.37
CA SER A 18 3.62 8.69 14.41
C SER A 18 2.52 7.86 15.05
N PRO A 19 1.28 7.89 14.54
CA PRO A 19 0.21 6.99 14.97
C PRO A 19 0.63 5.52 14.88
N TYR A 20 1.35 5.15 13.81
CA TYR A 20 1.86 3.80 13.61
C TYR A 20 2.83 3.36 14.72
N LEU A 21 3.80 4.21 15.08
CA LEU A 21 4.74 3.87 16.17
C LEU A 21 4.03 3.81 17.53
N LEU A 22 3.07 4.71 17.75
CA LEU A 22 2.29 4.76 18.98
C LEU A 22 1.38 3.54 19.17
N GLN A 23 0.91 2.90 18.09
CA GLN A 23 0.18 1.62 18.18
C GLN A 23 1.02 0.51 18.84
N HIS A 24 2.35 0.56 18.71
CA HIS A 24 3.26 -0.45 19.25
C HIS A 24 3.87 -0.08 20.61
N LYS A 25 3.46 1.03 21.23
CA LYS A 25 4.07 1.53 22.47
C LYS A 25 3.89 0.62 23.68
N ASP A 26 2.84 -0.19 23.68
CA ASP A 26 2.47 -1.09 24.77
C ASP A 26 2.86 -2.55 24.50
N ASN A 27 3.47 -2.84 23.33
CA ASN A 27 3.97 -4.17 23.01
C ASN A 27 5.05 -4.60 24.00
N PRO A 28 5.12 -5.90 24.37
CA PRO A 28 6.16 -6.43 25.25
C PRO A 28 7.57 -6.38 24.65
N VAL A 29 7.69 -6.17 23.33
CA VAL A 29 8.97 -5.92 22.67
C VAL A 29 9.54 -4.56 23.13
N ASP A 30 10.81 -4.53 23.51
CA ASP A 30 11.54 -3.32 23.90
C ASP A 30 11.92 -2.49 22.66
N TRP A 31 10.90 -1.93 22.01
CA TRP A 31 11.08 -1.16 20.78
C TRP A 31 11.85 0.13 21.04
N TRP A 32 12.75 0.42 20.10
CA TRP A 32 13.40 1.71 19.91
C TRP A 32 12.90 2.38 18.62
N PRO A 33 12.77 3.71 18.60
CA PRO A 33 12.75 4.42 17.32
C PRO A 33 14.13 4.40 16.68
N TRP A 34 14.20 4.57 15.36
CA TRP A 34 15.48 4.71 14.68
C TRP A 34 16.23 5.96 15.17
N SER A 35 17.32 5.76 15.88
CA SER A 35 18.09 6.85 16.49
C SER A 35 19.56 6.47 16.71
N PRO A 36 20.47 7.45 16.81
CA PRO A 36 21.85 7.19 17.21
C PRO A 36 21.97 6.45 18.55
N ALA A 37 21.03 6.68 19.48
CA ALA A 37 20.99 6.01 20.77
C ALA A 37 20.69 4.51 20.64
N ALA A 38 19.79 4.12 19.73
CA ALA A 38 19.48 2.71 19.47
C ALA A 38 20.69 1.97 18.87
N LEU A 39 21.39 2.59 17.91
CA LEU A 39 22.62 2.03 17.33
C LEU A 39 23.72 1.89 18.38
N GLN A 40 23.91 2.92 19.22
CA GLN A 40 24.87 2.86 20.32
C GLN A 40 24.52 1.76 21.33
N GLN A 41 23.24 1.53 21.60
CA GLN A 41 22.79 0.44 22.46
C GLN A 41 23.13 -0.93 21.84
N ALA A 42 22.92 -1.12 20.55
CA ALA A 42 23.30 -2.36 19.85
C ALA A 42 24.81 -2.62 19.95
N HIS A 43 25.63 -1.59 19.77
CA HIS A 43 27.08 -1.67 19.95
C HIS A 43 27.47 -2.06 21.39
N ARG A 44 26.90 -1.39 22.40
CA ARG A 44 27.21 -1.65 23.82
C ARG A 44 26.78 -3.05 24.25
N ALA A 45 25.60 -3.50 23.80
CA ALA A 45 25.07 -4.81 24.11
C ALA A 45 25.74 -5.93 23.30
N ASN A 46 26.52 -5.58 22.27
CA ASN A 46 27.06 -6.50 21.26
C ASN A 46 25.97 -7.43 20.69
N LYS A 47 24.81 -6.84 20.38
CA LYS A 47 23.66 -7.55 19.81
C LYS A 47 23.39 -7.06 18.39
N PRO A 48 22.97 -7.95 17.47
CA PRO A 48 22.43 -7.53 16.18
C PRO A 48 21.17 -6.68 16.39
N ILE A 49 20.83 -5.91 15.36
CA ILE A 49 19.60 -5.12 15.31
C ILE A 49 18.54 -5.91 14.54
N LEU A 50 17.33 -5.96 15.07
CA LEU A 50 16.13 -6.33 14.32
C LEU A 50 15.40 -5.05 13.95
N LEU A 51 15.44 -4.68 12.67
CA LEU A 51 14.72 -3.53 12.13
C LEU A 51 13.39 -4.00 11.54
N SER A 52 12.29 -3.44 12.01
CA SER A 52 10.95 -3.65 11.47
C SER A 52 10.36 -2.35 10.94
N VAL A 53 10.27 -2.22 9.62
CA VAL A 53 9.71 -1.06 8.92
C VAL A 53 8.28 -1.38 8.46
N GLY A 54 7.35 -0.48 8.74
CA GLY A 54 5.97 -0.56 8.28
C GLY A 54 5.32 0.82 8.33
N TYR A 55 3.99 0.88 8.27
CA TYR A 55 3.22 2.12 8.26
C TYR A 55 1.76 1.80 8.65
N ALA A 56 0.97 2.81 9.00
CA ALA A 56 -0.28 2.64 9.75
C ALA A 56 -1.37 1.85 9.04
N ALA A 57 -1.44 1.91 7.71
CA ALA A 57 -2.51 1.29 6.93
C ALA A 57 -2.14 -0.12 6.39
N CYS A 58 -0.98 -0.64 6.80
CA CYS A 58 -0.42 -1.91 6.32
C CYS A 58 -1.02 -3.13 7.03
N HIS A 59 -1.91 -3.87 6.36
CA HIS A 59 -2.51 -5.10 6.88
C HIS A 59 -1.49 -6.13 7.42
N TRP A 60 -0.51 -6.53 6.58
CA TRP A 60 0.48 -7.53 7.00
C TRP A 60 1.37 -7.05 8.16
N CYS A 61 1.48 -5.74 8.37
CA CYS A 61 2.17 -5.17 9.52
C CYS A 61 1.35 -5.38 10.80
N HIS A 62 0.02 -5.24 10.73
CA HIS A 62 -0.89 -5.56 11.83
C HIS A 62 -0.92 -7.06 12.13
N VAL A 63 -1.01 -7.90 11.10
CA VAL A 63 -0.96 -9.37 11.26
C VAL A 63 0.30 -9.79 12.00
N MET A 64 1.47 -9.32 11.56
CA MET A 64 2.73 -9.65 12.23
C MET A 64 2.80 -9.09 13.65
N ALA A 65 2.19 -7.93 13.90
CA ALA A 65 2.14 -7.36 15.24
C ALA A 65 1.31 -8.20 16.20
N HIS A 66 0.08 -8.57 15.81
CA HIS A 66 -0.80 -9.41 16.62
C HIS A 66 -0.24 -10.82 16.81
N GLU A 67 0.28 -11.43 15.75
CA GLU A 67 0.79 -12.80 15.82
C GLU A 67 2.12 -12.92 16.58
N SER A 68 2.97 -11.89 16.54
CA SER A 68 4.34 -11.97 17.04
C SER A 68 4.75 -10.88 18.04
N PHE A 69 4.50 -9.61 17.73
CA PHE A 69 5.03 -8.51 18.56
C PHE A 69 4.25 -8.28 19.86
N GLU A 70 3.00 -8.72 19.92
CA GLU A 70 2.14 -8.70 21.12
C GLU A 70 2.33 -9.95 22.00
N ASP A 71 2.85 -11.04 21.42
CA ASP A 71 3.09 -12.29 22.13
C ASP A 71 4.30 -12.18 23.08
N GLN A 72 4.08 -12.47 24.36
CA GLN A 72 5.10 -12.35 25.41
C GLN A 72 6.29 -13.30 25.19
N ALA A 73 6.06 -14.51 24.68
CA ALA A 73 7.12 -15.49 24.49
C ALA A 73 8.03 -15.09 23.34
N THR A 74 7.45 -14.65 22.23
CA THR A 74 8.16 -14.14 21.05
C THR A 74 8.92 -12.86 21.39
N ALA A 75 8.28 -11.91 22.08
CA ALA A 75 8.92 -10.69 22.53
C ALA A 75 10.09 -10.93 23.48
N ALA A 76 10.00 -11.93 24.37
CA ALA A 76 11.12 -12.30 25.23
C ALA A 76 12.34 -12.78 24.42
N VAL A 77 12.12 -13.57 23.37
CA VAL A 77 13.19 -14.00 22.44
C VAL A 77 13.78 -12.80 21.70
N MET A 78 12.93 -11.90 21.18
CA MET A 78 13.37 -10.68 20.50
C MET A 78 14.23 -9.81 21.40
N ASN A 79 13.80 -9.55 22.64
CA ASN A 79 14.49 -8.70 23.60
C ASN A 79 15.81 -9.32 24.11
N ASP A 80 15.85 -10.64 24.23
CA ASP A 80 17.07 -11.36 24.62
C ASP A 80 18.12 -11.34 23.50
N LEU A 81 17.70 -11.49 22.24
CA LEU A 81 18.63 -11.70 21.14
C LEU A 81 18.99 -10.42 20.36
N PHE A 82 18.14 -9.41 20.36
CA PHE A 82 18.27 -8.25 19.47
C PHE A 82 18.11 -6.91 20.20
N VAL A 83 18.60 -5.85 19.56
CA VAL A 83 18.06 -4.49 19.77
C VAL A 83 16.97 -4.27 18.71
N ASN A 84 15.74 -4.12 19.18
CA ASN A 84 14.55 -4.06 18.32
C ASN A 84 14.27 -2.61 17.94
N ILE A 85 14.28 -2.29 16.64
CA ILE A 85 14.01 -0.95 16.12
C ILE A 85 12.75 -0.98 15.25
N LYS A 86 11.79 -0.11 15.55
CA LYS A 86 10.56 0.10 14.77
C LYS A 86 10.69 1.40 13.99
N VAL A 87 10.30 1.39 12.71
CA VAL A 87 10.32 2.56 11.83
C VAL A 87 9.00 2.70 11.11
N ASP A 88 8.46 3.92 11.14
CA ASP A 88 7.40 4.34 10.23
C ASP A 88 8.04 4.78 8.90
N ARG A 89 7.71 4.04 7.84
CA ARG A 89 8.15 4.34 6.47
C ARG A 89 7.73 5.72 6.01
N GLU A 90 6.56 6.19 6.42
CA GLU A 90 6.01 7.45 5.95
C GLU A 90 6.75 8.65 6.55
N GLU A 91 7.28 8.51 7.77
CA GLU A 91 8.16 9.51 8.37
C GLU A 91 9.63 9.36 7.91
N ARG A 92 10.08 8.12 7.63
CA ARG A 92 11.47 7.81 7.26
C ARG A 92 11.58 7.00 5.95
N PRO A 93 11.14 7.55 4.81
CA PRO A 93 11.22 6.86 3.52
C PRO A 93 12.67 6.63 3.08
N ASP A 94 13.61 7.44 3.58
CA ASP A 94 15.05 7.28 3.37
C ASP A 94 15.58 5.95 3.92
N ILE A 95 15.14 5.58 5.13
CA ILE A 95 15.50 4.32 5.78
C ILE A 95 14.87 3.15 5.03
N ASP A 96 13.57 3.25 4.76
CA ASP A 96 12.82 2.23 4.02
C ASP A 96 13.50 1.90 2.68
N GLN A 97 13.85 2.93 1.91
CA GLN A 97 14.45 2.74 0.59
C GLN A 97 15.80 2.01 0.64
N ILE A 98 16.65 2.34 1.62
CA ILE A 98 17.96 1.68 1.81
C ILE A 98 17.76 0.19 2.06
N TYR A 99 16.91 -0.16 3.03
CA TYR A 99 16.73 -1.55 3.44
C TYR A 99 15.86 -2.37 2.49
N MET A 100 14.91 -1.73 1.79
CA MET A 100 14.18 -2.36 0.69
C MET A 100 15.11 -2.67 -0.49
N SER A 101 16.07 -1.79 -0.80
CA SER A 101 17.09 -2.09 -1.82
C SER A 101 17.99 -3.24 -1.38
N ALA A 102 18.34 -3.32 -0.09
CA ALA A 102 19.11 -4.45 0.44
C ALA A 102 18.34 -5.77 0.29
N LEU A 103 17.04 -5.77 0.60
CA LEU A 103 16.15 -6.93 0.44
C LEU A 103 16.10 -7.41 -1.02
N HIS A 104 15.94 -6.49 -1.98
CA HIS A 104 15.98 -6.85 -3.41
C HIS A 104 17.32 -7.47 -3.84
N HIS A 105 18.45 -7.02 -3.26
CA HIS A 105 19.76 -7.62 -3.55
C HIS A 105 19.94 -9.03 -2.97
N LEU A 106 19.12 -9.42 -1.99
CA LEU A 106 19.02 -10.79 -1.50
C LEU A 106 18.18 -11.69 -2.42
N GLY A 107 17.53 -11.13 -3.45
CA GLY A 107 16.65 -11.86 -4.36
C GLY A 107 15.22 -12.03 -3.84
N GLU A 108 14.89 -11.41 -2.70
CA GLU A 108 13.56 -11.42 -2.13
C GLU A 108 12.64 -10.43 -2.85
N GLN A 109 11.34 -10.76 -2.90
CA GLN A 109 10.33 -9.80 -3.33
C GLN A 109 10.15 -8.73 -2.25
N GLY A 110 10.19 -7.45 -2.66
CA GLY A 110 9.96 -6.33 -1.75
C GLY A 110 8.52 -6.28 -1.24
N GLY A 111 8.33 -5.71 -0.06
CA GLY A 111 7.01 -5.55 0.55
C GLY A 111 7.10 -5.21 2.04
N TRP A 112 5.95 -4.94 2.65
CA TRP A 112 5.84 -4.62 4.07
C TRP A 112 4.99 -5.67 4.80
N PRO A 113 5.28 -6.00 6.07
CA PRO A 113 6.34 -5.42 6.90
C PRO A 113 7.72 -5.82 6.37
N LEU A 114 8.66 -4.88 6.40
CA LEU A 114 10.05 -5.14 6.03
C LEU A 114 10.80 -5.49 7.31
N THR A 115 11.28 -6.72 7.39
CA THR A 115 12.01 -7.26 8.56
C THR A 115 13.47 -7.48 8.18
N MET A 116 14.37 -6.67 8.74
CA MET A 116 15.78 -6.68 8.39
C MET A 116 16.67 -6.91 9.61
N PHE A 117 17.65 -7.79 9.46
CA PHE A 117 18.66 -8.07 10.47
C PHE A 117 19.95 -7.34 10.13
N LEU A 118 20.41 -6.49 11.06
CA LEU A 118 21.54 -5.60 10.84
C LEU A 118 22.68 -5.91 11.82
N THR A 119 23.89 -5.50 11.43
CA THR A 119 25.00 -5.37 12.36
C THR A 119 24.69 -4.29 13.42
N PRO A 120 25.42 -4.24 14.54
CA PRO A 120 25.28 -3.17 15.52
C PRO A 120 25.47 -1.74 14.94
N ALA A 121 26.18 -1.63 13.82
CA ALA A 121 26.39 -0.37 13.10
C ALA A 121 25.22 0.00 12.16
N GLY A 122 24.18 -0.83 12.06
CA GLY A 122 23.03 -0.62 11.19
C GLY A 122 23.24 -1.13 9.75
N GLU A 123 24.23 -1.95 9.49
CA GLU A 123 24.50 -2.46 8.13
C GLU A 123 23.69 -3.73 7.86
N PRO A 124 23.02 -3.86 6.70
CA PRO A 124 22.17 -5.01 6.42
C PRO A 124 22.97 -6.30 6.25
N VAL A 125 22.44 -7.39 6.80
CA VAL A 125 23.03 -8.74 6.70
C VAL A 125 22.09 -9.70 5.99
N TRP A 126 20.82 -9.73 6.40
CA TRP A 126 19.79 -10.60 5.86
C TRP A 126 18.41 -10.07 6.25
N GLY A 127 17.35 -10.42 5.52
CA GLY A 127 16.00 -10.08 5.90
C GLY A 127 14.95 -10.70 5.00
N GLY A 128 13.71 -10.34 5.28
CA GLY A 128 12.53 -10.79 4.56
C GLY A 128 11.39 -9.78 4.73
N THR A 129 10.20 -10.20 4.30
CA THR A 129 8.96 -9.44 4.53
C THR A 129 8.26 -9.94 5.80
N TYR A 130 7.13 -10.61 5.62
CA TYR A 130 6.34 -11.24 6.67
C TYR A 130 6.93 -12.58 7.13
N PHE A 131 6.99 -12.81 8.45
CA PHE A 131 7.29 -14.10 9.04
C PHE A 131 6.16 -14.53 9.97
N PRO A 132 5.55 -15.72 9.78
CA PRO A 132 4.44 -16.19 10.61
C PRO A 132 4.91 -16.62 12.00
N ASN A 133 4.02 -16.61 12.99
CA ASN A 133 4.33 -17.11 14.33
C ASN A 133 4.62 -18.62 14.38
N GLU A 134 4.03 -19.38 13.47
CA GLU A 134 4.24 -20.82 13.27
C GLU A 134 4.68 -21.11 11.82
N SER A 135 5.43 -22.19 11.63
CA SER A 135 5.88 -22.59 10.29
C SER A 135 4.70 -22.94 9.38
N ARG A 136 4.42 -22.08 8.39
CA ARG A 136 3.29 -22.21 7.45
C ARG A 136 3.68 -21.67 6.07
N TYR A 137 3.01 -22.16 5.03
CA TYR A 137 3.21 -21.73 3.63
C TYR A 137 4.68 -21.80 3.15
N GLY A 138 5.44 -22.79 3.65
CA GLY A 138 6.86 -22.94 3.33
C GLY A 138 7.78 -21.90 3.98
N ARG A 139 7.27 -21.07 4.90
CA ARG A 139 8.05 -20.12 5.69
C ARG A 139 8.30 -20.68 7.09
N PRO A 140 9.51 -20.50 7.65
CA PRO A 140 9.80 -20.86 9.03
C PRO A 140 9.06 -19.95 10.01
N ALA A 141 8.79 -20.46 11.21
CA ALA A 141 8.30 -19.66 12.32
C ALA A 141 9.26 -18.53 12.66
N PHE A 142 8.74 -17.36 13.02
CA PHE A 142 9.54 -16.17 13.28
C PHE A 142 10.57 -16.40 14.39
N VAL A 143 10.20 -17.09 15.47
CA VAL A 143 11.12 -17.44 16.57
C VAL A 143 12.31 -18.28 16.11
N ASP A 144 12.11 -19.19 15.15
CA ASP A 144 13.18 -20.02 14.63
C ASP A 144 14.16 -19.19 13.79
N VAL A 145 13.64 -18.25 13.00
CA VAL A 145 14.45 -17.26 12.26
C VAL A 145 15.28 -16.41 13.23
N LEU A 146 14.65 -15.86 14.27
CA LEU A 146 15.31 -15.04 15.30
C LEU A 146 16.49 -15.80 15.95
N ARG A 147 16.27 -17.06 16.33
CA ARG A 147 17.29 -17.90 16.96
C ARG A 147 18.43 -18.22 16.01
N GLU A 148 18.14 -18.58 14.77
CA GLU A 148 19.17 -18.95 13.80
C GLU A 148 20.04 -17.75 13.41
N VAL A 149 19.44 -16.56 13.19
CA VAL A 149 20.21 -15.35 12.91
C VAL A 149 21.09 -14.97 14.10
N ALA A 150 20.58 -15.04 15.32
CA ALA A 150 21.37 -14.75 16.51
C ALA A 150 22.49 -15.78 16.74
N ARG A 151 22.25 -17.05 16.42
CA ARG A 151 23.27 -18.11 16.44
C ARG A 151 24.37 -17.81 15.44
N LEU A 152 24.04 -17.55 14.17
CA LEU A 152 24.99 -17.19 13.12
C LEU A 152 25.80 -15.94 13.50
N PHE A 153 25.17 -14.96 14.13
CA PHE A 153 25.84 -13.75 14.62
C PHE A 153 26.94 -14.04 15.65
N ARG A 154 26.69 -14.96 16.58
CA ARG A 154 27.64 -15.31 17.65
C ARG A 154 28.68 -16.34 17.23
N GLU A 155 28.25 -17.37 16.52
CA GLU A 155 29.04 -18.57 16.24
C GLU A 155 29.76 -18.51 14.89
N GLU A 156 29.20 -17.77 13.92
CA GLU A 156 29.71 -17.70 12.54
C GLU A 156 29.91 -16.25 12.06
N PRO A 157 30.62 -15.38 12.81
CA PRO A 157 30.73 -13.95 12.49
C PRO A 157 31.38 -13.68 11.12
N HIS A 158 32.21 -14.61 10.63
CA HIS A 158 32.79 -14.52 9.29
C HIS A 158 31.73 -14.59 8.17
N ARG A 159 30.65 -15.36 8.34
CA ARG A 159 29.55 -15.43 7.36
C ARG A 159 28.71 -14.17 7.38
N ILE A 160 28.48 -13.61 8.58
CA ILE A 160 27.80 -12.33 8.75
C ILE A 160 28.58 -11.23 8.03
N GLU A 161 29.89 -11.16 8.26
CA GLU A 161 30.76 -10.19 7.62
C GLU A 161 30.81 -10.36 6.10
N GLN A 162 30.85 -11.60 5.60
CA GLN A 162 30.79 -11.89 4.17
C GLN A 162 29.48 -11.38 3.53
N ASN A 163 28.33 -11.66 4.15
CA ASN A 163 27.04 -11.20 3.67
C ASN A 163 26.92 -9.67 3.73
N ARG A 164 27.37 -9.07 4.83
CA ARG A 164 27.42 -7.62 5.02
C ARG A 164 28.23 -6.95 3.93
N VAL A 165 29.47 -7.41 3.69
CA VAL A 165 30.35 -6.86 2.65
C VAL A 165 29.71 -6.99 1.27
N ALA A 166 29.16 -8.16 0.93
CA ALA A 166 28.53 -8.38 -0.36
C ALA A 166 27.32 -7.45 -0.59
N LEU A 167 26.47 -7.27 0.42
CA LEU A 167 25.34 -6.34 0.35
C LEU A 167 25.79 -4.88 0.27
N MET A 168 26.72 -4.47 1.11
CA MET A 168 27.25 -3.11 1.12
C MET A 168 27.95 -2.74 -0.19
N GLN A 169 28.67 -3.68 -0.81
CA GLN A 169 29.24 -3.48 -2.14
C GLN A 169 28.17 -3.25 -3.20
N ARG A 170 27.12 -4.09 -3.25
CA ARG A 170 26.00 -3.92 -4.19
C ARG A 170 25.23 -2.61 -3.98
N LEU A 171 25.02 -2.23 -2.72
CA LEU A 171 24.39 -0.95 -2.37
C LEU A 171 25.27 0.24 -2.80
N ALA A 172 26.60 0.12 -2.69
CA ALA A 172 27.54 1.14 -3.13
C ALA A 172 27.69 1.22 -4.66
N GLU A 173 27.53 0.11 -5.40
CA GLU A 173 27.56 0.09 -6.87
C GLU A 173 26.45 0.94 -7.50
N LYS A 174 25.29 1.06 -6.84
CA LYS A 174 24.22 2.00 -7.23
C LYS A 174 24.61 3.47 -7.07
N ALA A 175 25.68 3.81 -6.34
CA ALA A 175 25.96 5.19 -5.99
C ALA A 175 26.72 6.00 -7.05
N ARG A 176 27.34 5.39 -8.08
CA ARG A 176 28.09 6.14 -9.11
C ARG A 176 28.20 5.38 -10.44
N PRO A 177 27.39 5.68 -11.47
CA PRO A 177 27.83 5.40 -12.83
C PRO A 177 29.13 6.20 -13.08
N GLN A 178 30.21 5.52 -13.46
CA GLN A 178 31.43 6.20 -13.90
C GLN A 178 31.16 6.85 -15.26
N GLY A 179 31.03 8.18 -15.27
CA GLY A 179 30.85 8.98 -16.49
C GLY A 179 29.55 9.78 -16.51
N ARG A 180 29.39 10.61 -17.55
CA ARG A 180 28.17 11.38 -17.79
C ARG A 180 27.18 10.46 -18.50
N VAL A 181 26.25 9.87 -17.76
CA VAL A 181 25.12 9.13 -18.36
C VAL A 181 24.26 10.14 -19.12
N ALA A 182 24.30 10.09 -20.44
CA ALA A 182 23.37 10.82 -21.29
C ALA A 182 22.21 9.88 -21.61
N ILE A 183 21.03 10.16 -21.08
CA ILE A 183 19.79 9.47 -21.48
C ILE A 183 19.24 10.27 -22.67
N GLY A 184 19.40 9.75 -23.88
CA GLY A 184 18.88 10.34 -25.11
C GLY A 184 17.45 9.90 -25.39
N THR A 185 16.86 10.47 -26.44
CA THR A 185 15.49 10.12 -26.88
C THR A 185 15.39 8.67 -27.32
N ASP A 186 16.42 8.12 -27.96
CA ASP A 186 16.45 6.75 -28.45
C ASP A 186 16.41 5.74 -27.30
N GLU A 187 17.14 5.99 -26.20
CA GLU A 187 17.06 5.17 -24.99
C GLU A 187 15.66 5.21 -24.37
N LEU A 188 15.03 6.40 -24.32
CA LEU A 188 13.68 6.54 -23.79
C LEU A 188 12.64 5.83 -24.67
N ASP A 189 12.78 5.89 -26.00
CA ASP A 189 11.87 5.26 -26.95
C ASP A 189 12.02 3.73 -26.93
N ASN A 190 13.24 3.23 -26.86
CA ASN A 190 13.51 1.80 -26.68
C ASN A 190 12.93 1.28 -25.36
N PHE A 191 13.07 2.05 -24.28
CA PHE A 191 12.49 1.69 -22.99
C PHE A 191 10.95 1.70 -23.04
N ALA A 192 10.33 2.65 -23.75
CA ALA A 192 8.88 2.67 -23.94
C ALA A 192 8.37 1.40 -24.66
N VAL A 193 9.09 0.91 -25.67
CA VAL A 193 8.78 -0.35 -26.35
C VAL A 193 8.86 -1.54 -25.40
N GLN A 194 9.90 -1.60 -24.55
CA GLN A 194 10.06 -2.66 -23.56
C GLN A 194 8.92 -2.66 -22.54
N ILE A 195 8.62 -1.51 -21.95
CA ILE A 195 7.53 -1.35 -20.98
C ILE A 195 6.18 -1.69 -21.60
N ALA A 196 5.91 -1.23 -22.83
CA ALA A 196 4.69 -1.58 -23.54
C ALA A 196 4.53 -3.10 -23.72
N GLY A 197 5.64 -3.83 -23.93
CA GLY A 197 5.66 -5.28 -23.99
C GLY A 197 5.34 -6.00 -22.67
N LEU A 198 5.46 -5.32 -21.52
CA LEU A 198 5.12 -5.82 -20.19
C LEU A 198 3.66 -5.57 -19.80
N ILE A 199 2.93 -4.74 -20.55
CA ILE A 199 1.52 -4.47 -20.30
C ILE A 199 0.68 -5.72 -20.61
N ASP A 200 -0.23 -6.00 -19.71
CA ASP A 200 -1.28 -6.99 -19.86
C ASP A 200 -2.39 -6.42 -20.76
N THR A 201 -2.52 -7.00 -21.95
CA THR A 201 -3.51 -6.56 -22.94
C THR A 201 -4.92 -7.10 -22.68
N ALA A 202 -5.08 -8.05 -21.74
CA ALA A 202 -6.37 -8.61 -21.37
C ALA A 202 -6.99 -7.89 -20.17
N HIS A 203 -6.15 -7.58 -19.17
CA HIS A 203 -6.60 -7.01 -17.90
C HIS A 203 -6.00 -5.64 -17.57
N GLY A 204 -5.12 -5.08 -18.42
CA GLY A 204 -4.48 -3.80 -18.16
C GLY A 204 -3.43 -3.83 -17.05
N GLY A 205 -2.60 -2.79 -17.01
CA GLY A 205 -1.41 -2.67 -16.18
C GLY A 205 -0.33 -3.71 -16.48
N LEU A 206 0.64 -3.85 -15.57
CA LEU A 206 1.70 -4.86 -15.75
C LEU A 206 1.15 -6.27 -15.57
N ARG A 207 1.72 -7.25 -16.26
CA ARG A 207 1.32 -8.67 -16.16
C ARG A 207 1.63 -9.28 -14.79
N GLY A 208 0.81 -10.27 -14.42
CA GLY A 208 0.97 -11.07 -13.21
C GLY A 208 0.16 -10.53 -12.03
N ALA A 209 0.29 -11.21 -10.90
CA ALA A 209 -0.30 -10.85 -9.62
C ALA A 209 0.81 -10.84 -8.56
N PRO A 210 0.76 -9.95 -7.54
CA PRO A 210 -0.23 -8.86 -7.36
C PRO A 210 -0.07 -7.73 -8.40
N LYS A 211 -1.12 -6.94 -8.62
CA LYS A 211 -1.13 -5.79 -9.54
C LYS A 211 -1.19 -4.46 -8.82
N PHE A 212 -0.18 -3.62 -9.07
CA PHE A 212 -0.12 -2.23 -8.61
C PHE A 212 -0.44 -1.27 -9.75
N PRO A 213 -1.12 -0.14 -9.50
CA PRO A 213 -1.39 0.88 -10.51
C PRO A 213 -0.13 1.37 -11.24
N GLN A 214 1.03 1.46 -10.58
CA GLN A 214 2.30 1.85 -11.23
C GLN A 214 2.20 3.12 -12.09
N CYS A 215 1.54 4.15 -11.57
CA CYS A 215 1.26 5.41 -12.28
C CYS A 215 2.48 6.04 -12.99
N PRO A 216 3.70 6.04 -12.42
CA PRO A 216 4.88 6.58 -13.11
C PRO A 216 5.21 5.87 -14.43
N ILE A 217 4.94 4.56 -14.53
CA ILE A 217 5.12 3.78 -15.77
C ILE A 217 4.09 4.21 -16.82
N PHE A 218 2.84 4.46 -16.41
CA PHE A 218 1.80 4.93 -17.32
C PHE A 218 2.03 6.36 -17.76
N GLU A 219 2.47 7.24 -16.87
CA GLU A 219 2.87 8.59 -17.22
C GLU A 219 4.06 8.58 -18.20
N PHE A 220 5.03 7.70 -17.99
CA PHE A 220 6.15 7.52 -18.92
C PHE A 220 5.66 7.10 -20.32
N LEU A 221 4.78 6.09 -20.40
CA LEU A 221 4.18 5.67 -21.67
C LEU A 221 3.35 6.80 -22.30
N TRP A 222 2.61 7.56 -21.50
CA TRP A 222 1.85 8.72 -21.97
C TRP A 222 2.76 9.78 -22.61
N ARG A 223 3.86 10.14 -21.93
CA ARG A 223 4.87 11.05 -22.45
C ARG A 223 5.59 10.50 -23.68
N ALA A 224 5.82 9.19 -23.77
CA ALA A 224 6.35 8.55 -24.97
C ALA A 224 5.37 8.66 -26.15
N GLY A 225 4.08 8.49 -25.92
CA GLY A 225 3.02 8.74 -26.90
C GLY A 225 3.02 10.18 -27.41
N LEU A 226 3.21 11.17 -26.52
CA LEU A 226 3.31 12.58 -26.89
C LEU A 226 4.58 12.88 -27.70
N ARG A 227 5.72 12.31 -27.32
CA ARG A 227 7.02 12.54 -27.98
C ARG A 227 7.09 11.92 -29.38
N GLY A 228 6.67 10.66 -29.51
CA GLY A 228 6.77 9.89 -30.76
C GLY A 228 5.51 9.93 -31.64
N ALA A 229 4.44 10.57 -31.18
CA ALA A 229 3.11 10.55 -31.81
C ALA A 229 2.54 9.13 -32.05
N ASP A 230 2.92 8.15 -31.23
CA ASP A 230 2.42 6.77 -31.31
C ASP A 230 1.20 6.58 -30.40
N ALA A 231 0.02 6.48 -31.02
CA ALA A 231 -1.26 6.35 -30.32
C ALA A 231 -1.40 5.06 -29.49
N ARG A 232 -0.58 4.03 -29.78
CA ARG A 232 -0.59 2.76 -29.07
C ARG A 232 -0.30 2.93 -27.58
N TYR A 233 0.64 3.82 -27.22
CA TYR A 233 0.99 4.02 -25.81
C TYR A 233 -0.18 4.59 -25.02
N PHE A 234 -0.94 5.53 -25.60
CA PHE A 234 -2.14 6.03 -24.95
C PHE A 234 -3.21 4.94 -24.80
N GLY A 235 -3.39 4.09 -25.81
CA GLY A 235 -4.32 2.97 -25.74
C GLY A 235 -4.00 1.98 -24.62
N LEU A 236 -2.71 1.70 -24.36
CA LEU A 236 -2.27 0.85 -23.25
C LEU A 236 -2.58 1.49 -21.89
N VAL A 237 -2.32 2.80 -21.74
CA VAL A 237 -2.61 3.55 -20.51
C VAL A 237 -4.12 3.59 -20.25
N GLU A 238 -4.92 3.94 -21.26
CA GLU A 238 -6.38 4.02 -21.13
C GLU A 238 -7.02 2.67 -20.85
N HIS A 239 -6.55 1.61 -21.49
CA HIS A 239 -7.04 0.27 -21.18
C HIS A 239 -6.72 -0.08 -19.72
N SER A 240 -5.51 0.23 -19.25
CA SER A 240 -5.12 0.00 -17.85
C SER A 240 -5.99 0.78 -16.87
N LEU A 241 -6.23 2.07 -17.13
CA LEU A 241 -7.10 2.91 -16.31
C LEU A 241 -8.55 2.42 -16.33
N GLU A 242 -9.08 2.01 -17.49
CA GLU A 242 -10.44 1.46 -17.60
C GLU A 242 -10.60 0.22 -16.74
N ARG A 243 -9.63 -0.70 -16.80
CA ARG A 243 -9.68 -1.94 -16.03
C ARG A 243 -9.61 -1.70 -14.52
N MET A 244 -8.82 -0.71 -14.08
CA MET A 244 -8.84 -0.28 -12.68
C MET A 244 -10.17 0.39 -12.28
N CYS A 245 -10.72 1.26 -13.14
CA CYS A 245 -11.98 1.98 -12.90
C CYS A 245 -13.23 1.09 -12.85
N GLU A 246 -13.18 -0.07 -13.50
CA GLU A 246 -14.23 -1.08 -13.51
C GLU A 246 -13.94 -2.23 -12.52
N GLY A 247 -12.72 -2.32 -11.98
CA GLY A 247 -12.31 -3.34 -11.01
C GLY A 247 -12.81 -3.07 -9.60
N GLY A 248 -12.61 -4.05 -8.71
CA GLY A 248 -12.85 -3.88 -7.28
C GLY A 248 -11.77 -3.07 -6.55
N ILE A 249 -10.63 -2.80 -7.22
CA ILE A 249 -9.65 -1.82 -6.72
C ILE A 249 -10.24 -0.42 -6.55
N TYR A 250 -11.22 -0.06 -7.37
CA TYR A 250 -11.95 1.20 -7.25
C TYR A 250 -13.17 1.03 -6.34
N ASP A 251 -13.32 1.92 -5.35
CA ASP A 251 -14.49 1.91 -4.48
C ASP A 251 -15.71 2.47 -5.23
N HIS A 252 -16.55 1.58 -5.75
CA HIS A 252 -17.73 1.94 -6.54
C HIS A 252 -18.79 2.73 -5.78
N LEU A 253 -18.77 2.76 -4.44
CA LEU A 253 -19.75 3.52 -3.65
C LEU A 253 -19.19 4.88 -3.21
N GLY A 254 -17.99 4.88 -2.64
CA GLY A 254 -17.39 6.06 -2.04
C GLY A 254 -16.45 6.83 -2.96
N GLY A 255 -15.87 6.19 -3.96
CA GLY A 255 -14.76 6.72 -4.73
C GLY A 255 -13.40 6.50 -4.07
N GLY A 256 -12.35 6.88 -4.79
CA GLY A 256 -10.97 6.56 -4.44
C GLY A 256 -10.60 5.12 -4.80
N PHE A 257 -9.30 4.92 -4.98
CA PHE A 257 -8.67 3.65 -5.34
C PHE A 257 -7.92 3.09 -4.14
N SER A 258 -8.08 1.79 -3.95
CA SER A 258 -7.24 1.00 -3.07
C SER A 258 -5.84 0.84 -3.68
N ARG A 259 -4.84 0.53 -2.86
CA ARG A 259 -3.43 0.62 -3.26
C ARG A 259 -3.05 -0.34 -4.37
N TYR A 260 -3.51 -1.58 -4.30
CA TYR A 260 -3.20 -2.62 -5.28
C TYR A 260 -4.23 -3.75 -5.21
N ALA A 261 -4.22 -4.62 -6.22
CA ALA A 261 -5.01 -5.84 -6.25
C ALA A 261 -4.13 -7.07 -6.04
N VAL A 262 -4.60 -8.06 -5.28
CA VAL A 262 -3.88 -9.33 -5.09
C VAL A 262 -3.99 -10.24 -6.30
N ASP A 263 -4.97 -10.02 -7.17
CA ASP A 263 -5.18 -10.79 -8.40
C ASP A 263 -4.84 -9.98 -9.66
N GLU A 264 -4.81 -10.67 -10.80
CA GLU A 264 -4.44 -10.09 -12.10
C GLU A 264 -5.55 -9.26 -12.77
N ARG A 265 -6.79 -9.31 -12.27
CA ARG A 265 -7.98 -8.74 -12.93
C ARG A 265 -8.42 -7.42 -12.31
N TRP A 266 -7.73 -6.96 -11.26
CA TRP A 266 -8.10 -5.81 -10.43
C TRP A 266 -9.37 -6.03 -9.60
N LEU A 267 -9.67 -7.27 -9.23
CA LEU A 267 -10.89 -7.60 -8.49
C LEU A 267 -10.73 -7.45 -6.98
N VAL A 268 -9.73 -8.10 -6.39
CA VAL A 268 -9.55 -8.22 -4.95
C VAL A 268 -8.49 -7.20 -4.50
N PRO A 269 -8.88 -6.08 -3.88
CA PRO A 269 -7.92 -5.09 -3.41
C PRO A 269 -7.23 -5.54 -2.12
N HIS A 270 -6.04 -5.01 -1.88
CA HIS A 270 -5.66 -4.63 -0.54
C HIS A 270 -6.28 -3.26 -0.25
N PHE A 271 -7.26 -3.23 0.67
CA PHE A 271 -8.27 -2.17 0.80
C PHE A 271 -7.74 -0.82 1.31
N GLU A 272 -6.46 -0.77 1.68
CA GLU A 272 -5.72 0.45 2.00
C GLU A 272 -5.85 1.49 0.88
N LYS A 273 -6.15 2.75 1.23
CA LYS A 273 -6.17 3.87 0.28
C LYS A 273 -5.12 4.91 0.64
N MET A 274 -4.20 5.15 -0.29
CA MET A 274 -3.11 6.12 -0.09
C MET A 274 -3.39 7.42 -0.83
N LEU A 275 -3.06 8.56 -0.20
CA LEU A 275 -3.20 9.89 -0.82
C LEU A 275 -2.38 10.00 -2.12
N TYR A 276 -1.12 9.55 -2.10
CA TYR A 276 -0.21 9.69 -3.24
C TYR A 276 -0.61 8.82 -4.44
N ASP A 277 -1.22 7.65 -4.22
CA ASP A 277 -1.71 6.78 -5.30
C ASP A 277 -2.91 7.42 -5.98
N ASN A 278 -3.85 7.95 -5.19
CA ASN A 278 -5.03 8.63 -5.70
C ASN A 278 -4.69 9.96 -6.39
N ALA A 279 -3.67 10.69 -5.92
CA ALA A 279 -3.19 11.91 -6.60
C ALA A 279 -2.70 11.60 -8.02
N GLN A 280 -1.85 10.58 -8.17
CA GLN A 280 -1.30 10.21 -9.47
C GLN A 280 -2.36 9.65 -10.42
N LEU A 281 -3.31 8.85 -9.89
CA LEU A 281 -4.43 8.35 -10.69
C LEU A 281 -5.36 9.47 -11.14
N LEU A 282 -5.63 10.47 -10.29
CA LEU A 282 -6.47 11.61 -10.63
C LEU A 282 -5.95 12.35 -11.88
N GLU A 283 -4.64 12.62 -11.93
CA GLU A 283 -4.03 13.28 -13.07
C GLU A 283 -4.08 12.42 -14.35
N LEU A 284 -3.76 11.12 -14.24
CA LEU A 284 -3.85 10.19 -15.37
C LEU A 284 -5.28 10.05 -15.92
N LEU A 285 -6.28 10.01 -15.04
CA LEU A 285 -7.70 9.97 -15.44
C LEU A 285 -8.10 11.24 -16.20
N ALA A 286 -7.66 12.41 -15.74
CA ALA A 286 -7.95 13.67 -16.42
C ALA A 286 -7.30 13.74 -17.81
N LEU A 287 -6.03 13.31 -17.93
CA LEU A 287 -5.32 13.21 -19.21
C LEU A 287 -6.02 12.22 -20.16
N ALA A 288 -6.38 11.04 -19.66
CA ALA A 288 -7.09 10.02 -20.41
C ALA A 288 -8.46 10.50 -20.89
N HIS A 289 -9.22 11.19 -20.03
CA HIS A 289 -10.49 11.79 -20.42
C HIS A 289 -10.31 12.84 -21.52
N ARG A 290 -9.40 13.80 -21.33
CA ARG A 290 -9.17 14.89 -22.27
C ARG A 290 -8.77 14.39 -23.65
N ARG A 291 -8.05 13.28 -23.73
CA ARG A 291 -7.64 12.67 -25.01
C ARG A 291 -8.73 11.82 -25.65
N SER A 292 -9.39 10.96 -24.88
CA SER A 292 -10.31 9.94 -25.42
C SER A 292 -11.78 10.37 -25.44
N GLY A 293 -12.16 11.39 -24.67
CA GLY A 293 -13.55 11.79 -24.44
C GLY A 293 -14.37 10.80 -23.62
N ARG A 294 -13.76 9.72 -23.09
CA ARG A 294 -14.50 8.67 -22.36
C ARG A 294 -15.01 9.19 -21.02
N ALA A 295 -16.33 9.17 -20.85
CA ALA A 295 -17.00 9.69 -19.64
C ALA A 295 -16.55 8.98 -18.36
N LEU A 296 -16.24 7.68 -18.43
CA LEU A 296 -15.78 6.87 -17.29
C LEU A 296 -14.65 7.58 -16.52
N PHE A 297 -13.60 8.04 -17.21
CA PHE A 297 -12.45 8.64 -16.54
C PHE A 297 -12.80 9.94 -15.80
N ARG A 298 -13.64 10.79 -16.39
CA ARG A 298 -14.14 12.01 -15.74
C ARG A 298 -14.99 11.69 -14.52
N ILE A 299 -15.90 10.72 -14.64
CA ILE A 299 -16.76 10.29 -13.54
C ILE A 299 -15.90 9.82 -12.35
N ARG A 300 -14.91 8.96 -12.62
CA ARG A 300 -14.01 8.44 -11.57
C ARG A 300 -13.12 9.52 -10.96
N ALA A 301 -12.63 10.46 -11.75
CA ALA A 301 -11.90 11.63 -11.24
C ALA A 301 -12.76 12.47 -10.28
N VAL A 302 -13.98 12.84 -10.68
CA VAL A 302 -14.93 13.60 -9.84
C VAL A 302 -15.27 12.85 -8.56
N GLU A 303 -15.55 11.55 -8.65
CA GLU A 303 -15.84 10.71 -7.47
C GLU A 303 -14.63 10.60 -6.53
N THR A 304 -13.41 10.59 -7.06
CA THR A 304 -12.17 10.57 -6.27
C THR A 304 -11.95 11.89 -5.53
N VAL A 305 -12.21 13.04 -6.17
CA VAL A 305 -12.14 14.35 -5.49
C VAL A 305 -13.21 14.48 -4.41
N ARG A 306 -14.43 13.95 -4.65
CA ARG A 306 -15.48 13.89 -3.61
C ARG A 306 -15.11 12.99 -2.44
N TRP A 307 -14.46 11.85 -2.70
CA TRP A 307 -13.91 10.98 -1.66
C TRP A 307 -12.85 11.73 -0.84
N LEU A 308 -11.91 12.39 -1.52
CA LEU A 308 -10.84 13.17 -0.88
C LEU A 308 -11.43 14.19 0.11
N ALA A 309 -12.36 15.02 -0.36
CA ALA A 309 -13.00 16.05 0.46
C ALA A 309 -13.83 15.48 1.64
N ARG A 310 -14.45 14.30 1.47
CA ARG A 310 -15.31 13.70 2.48
C ARG A 310 -14.53 12.94 3.55
N GLU A 311 -13.43 12.30 3.19
CA GLU A 311 -12.78 11.27 4.03
C GLU A 311 -11.31 11.55 4.34
N MET A 312 -10.63 12.35 3.51
CA MET A 312 -9.17 12.51 3.56
C MET A 312 -8.75 13.97 3.75
N THR A 313 -9.67 14.85 4.15
CA THR A 313 -9.38 16.25 4.42
C THR A 313 -9.63 16.54 5.90
N THR A 314 -8.61 17.06 6.57
CA THR A 314 -8.69 17.54 7.95
C THR A 314 -9.62 18.75 8.07
N PRO A 315 -10.15 19.08 9.26
CA PRO A 315 -10.98 20.27 9.46
C PRO A 315 -10.30 21.59 9.05
N ASP A 316 -8.97 21.64 9.10
CA ASP A 316 -8.17 22.80 8.72
C ASP A 316 -7.80 22.85 7.22
N GLY A 317 -8.25 21.86 6.44
CA GLY A 317 -8.12 21.84 4.97
C GLY A 317 -6.86 21.14 4.42
N ALA A 318 -6.02 20.54 5.27
CA ALA A 318 -4.91 19.69 4.84
C ALA A 318 -5.37 18.27 4.50
N PHE A 319 -4.64 17.56 3.64
CA PHE A 319 -4.93 16.18 3.27
C PHE A 319 -4.23 15.16 4.18
N CYS A 320 -4.98 14.15 4.61
CA CYS A 320 -4.52 13.01 5.40
C CYS A 320 -3.71 12.02 4.55
N ALA A 321 -2.86 11.20 5.17
CA ALA A 321 -1.95 10.32 4.48
C ALA A 321 -2.64 9.09 3.86
N SER A 322 -3.42 8.36 4.65
CA SER A 322 -4.03 7.09 4.24
C SER A 322 -5.29 6.70 5.02
N LEU A 323 -6.03 5.74 4.46
CA LEU A 323 -7.02 4.93 5.18
C LEU A 323 -6.50 3.50 5.30
N ASP A 324 -6.66 2.92 6.49
CA ASP A 324 -6.33 1.53 6.80
C ASP A 324 -7.08 0.54 5.88
N ALA A 325 -6.45 -0.61 5.63
CA ALA A 325 -7.12 -1.74 4.99
C ALA A 325 -8.11 -2.42 5.95
N ASP A 326 -7.83 -2.36 7.25
CA ASP A 326 -8.59 -3.07 8.28
C ASP A 326 -9.71 -2.21 8.87
N SER A 327 -10.84 -2.84 9.16
CA SER A 327 -11.87 -2.29 10.02
C SER A 327 -12.34 -3.38 10.99
N GLU A 328 -12.39 -3.05 12.28
CA GLU A 328 -12.69 -4.03 13.33
C GLU A 328 -11.71 -5.22 13.35
N GLY A 329 -10.47 -5.02 12.92
CA GLY A 329 -9.43 -6.07 12.86
C GLY A 329 -9.56 -7.04 11.70
N GLU A 330 -10.46 -6.77 10.74
CA GLU A 330 -10.66 -7.58 9.54
C GLU A 330 -10.41 -6.72 8.28
N GLU A 331 -9.56 -7.21 7.38
CA GLU A 331 -9.26 -6.52 6.12
C GLU A 331 -10.52 -6.41 5.24
N GLY A 332 -10.82 -5.21 4.76
CA GLY A 332 -11.90 -5.00 3.79
C GLY A 332 -13.33 -5.06 4.33
N LYS A 333 -13.54 -5.41 5.62
CA LYS A 333 -14.88 -5.56 6.24
C LYS A 333 -15.81 -4.37 5.99
N PHE A 334 -15.26 -3.15 6.00
CA PHE A 334 -16.02 -1.94 5.71
C PHE A 334 -16.60 -1.90 4.28
N TYR A 335 -15.91 -2.50 3.31
CA TYR A 335 -16.15 -2.35 1.87
C TYR A 335 -16.94 -3.50 1.24
N ILE A 336 -16.96 -4.70 1.85
CA ILE A 336 -17.58 -5.90 1.30
C ILE A 336 -19.06 -6.07 1.70
N TRP A 337 -19.83 -6.83 0.92
CA TRP A 337 -21.28 -6.99 1.10
C TRP A 337 -21.72 -8.43 0.91
N SER A 338 -22.66 -8.90 1.72
CA SER A 338 -23.41 -10.11 1.42
C SER A 338 -24.56 -9.81 0.46
N LYS A 339 -25.01 -10.82 -0.30
CA LYS A 339 -26.21 -10.70 -1.13
C LYS A 339 -27.47 -10.35 -0.31
N ALA A 340 -27.61 -10.94 0.87
CA ALA A 340 -28.75 -10.68 1.75
C ALA A 340 -28.83 -9.20 2.16
N GLU A 341 -27.70 -8.58 2.50
CA GLU A 341 -27.67 -7.14 2.82
C GLU A 341 -28.13 -6.29 1.62
N ILE A 342 -27.69 -6.61 0.40
CA ILE A 342 -28.11 -5.88 -0.80
C ILE A 342 -29.60 -6.07 -1.09
N ASP A 343 -30.12 -7.29 -0.93
CA ASP A 343 -31.55 -7.60 -1.11
C ASP A 343 -32.42 -6.83 -0.10
N ASP A 344 -32.00 -6.79 1.17
CA ASP A 344 -32.71 -6.07 2.24
C ASP A 344 -32.70 -4.55 2.04
N LEU A 345 -31.59 -3.99 1.52
CA LEU A 345 -31.44 -2.55 1.31
C LEU A 345 -32.22 -2.04 0.10
N LEU A 346 -32.22 -2.79 -0.99
CA LEU A 346 -32.73 -2.32 -2.28
C LEU A 346 -34.11 -2.90 -2.62
N GLY A 347 -34.51 -4.00 -2.00
CA GLY A 347 -35.69 -4.77 -2.40
C GLY A 347 -35.45 -5.57 -3.69
N ALA A 348 -36.29 -6.58 -3.93
CA ALA A 348 -36.01 -7.65 -4.90
C ALA A 348 -35.63 -7.17 -6.32
N ASP A 349 -36.40 -6.24 -6.90
CA ASP A 349 -36.20 -5.81 -8.29
C ASP A 349 -34.93 -4.95 -8.48
N ASP A 350 -34.70 -4.00 -7.57
CA ASP A 350 -33.51 -3.16 -7.60
C ASP A 350 -32.26 -3.93 -7.18
N ALA A 351 -32.37 -4.86 -6.24
CA ALA A 351 -31.28 -5.74 -5.85
C ALA A 351 -30.84 -6.67 -6.99
N ALA A 352 -31.78 -7.28 -7.72
CA ALA A 352 -31.46 -8.11 -8.87
C ALA A 352 -30.76 -7.30 -9.99
N PHE A 353 -31.24 -6.08 -10.25
CA PHE A 353 -30.61 -5.18 -11.21
C PHE A 353 -29.21 -4.74 -10.76
N PHE A 354 -29.04 -4.37 -9.49
CA PHE A 354 -27.76 -3.97 -8.92
C PHE A 354 -26.76 -5.13 -8.95
N ALA A 355 -27.19 -6.34 -8.57
CA ALA A 355 -26.40 -7.55 -8.58
C ALA A 355 -25.82 -7.89 -9.95
N ALA A 356 -26.62 -7.76 -11.01
CA ALA A 356 -26.19 -8.01 -12.39
C ALA A 356 -25.11 -7.02 -12.89
N HIS A 357 -25.00 -5.85 -12.26
CA HIS A 357 -24.03 -4.81 -12.62
C HIS A 357 -22.81 -4.75 -11.72
N TYR A 358 -22.94 -5.22 -10.48
CA TYR A 358 -21.90 -5.16 -9.46
C TYR A 358 -21.38 -6.52 -8.98
N ASP A 359 -21.75 -7.60 -9.66
CA ASP A 359 -21.28 -8.96 -9.37
C ASP A 359 -21.65 -9.45 -7.96
N VAL A 360 -22.89 -9.16 -7.55
CA VAL A 360 -23.43 -9.64 -6.26
C VAL A 360 -24.06 -11.01 -6.45
N THR A 361 -23.46 -12.02 -5.84
CA THR A 361 -23.91 -13.42 -5.90
C THR A 361 -24.11 -13.97 -4.49
N ALA A 362 -24.81 -15.11 -4.36
CA ALA A 362 -25.01 -15.74 -3.06
C ALA A 362 -23.69 -16.23 -2.42
N ASP A 363 -22.75 -16.70 -3.24
CA ASP A 363 -21.44 -17.18 -2.78
C ASP A 363 -20.40 -16.05 -2.61
N GLY A 364 -20.71 -14.85 -3.08
CA GLY A 364 -19.77 -13.74 -3.17
C GLY A 364 -18.71 -13.93 -4.26
N ASN A 365 -17.75 -13.00 -4.28
CA ASN A 365 -16.53 -13.07 -5.10
C ASN A 365 -15.24 -12.92 -4.26
N PHE A 366 -15.37 -12.84 -2.93
CA PHE A 366 -14.30 -12.76 -1.95
C PHE A 366 -14.78 -13.28 -0.59
N GLU A 367 -14.27 -14.43 -0.15
CA GLU A 367 -14.50 -14.98 1.20
C GLU A 367 -15.99 -15.01 1.64
N GLY A 368 -16.88 -15.46 0.75
CA GLY A 368 -18.32 -15.51 1.02
C GLY A 368 -19.05 -14.16 0.94
N HIS A 369 -18.34 -13.09 0.60
CA HIS A 369 -18.83 -11.73 0.42
C HIS A 369 -18.53 -11.21 -0.99
N THR A 370 -19.12 -10.09 -1.35
CA THR A 370 -18.94 -9.41 -2.62
C THR A 370 -18.14 -8.13 -2.45
N ILE A 371 -17.07 -8.03 -3.22
CA ILE A 371 -16.44 -6.79 -3.63
C ILE A 371 -17.19 -6.29 -4.86
N LEU A 372 -17.85 -5.14 -4.71
CA LEU A 372 -18.60 -4.53 -5.81
C LEU A 372 -17.63 -4.17 -6.94
N ASN A 373 -17.88 -4.72 -8.13
CA ASN A 373 -17.05 -4.47 -9.31
C ASN A 373 -17.89 -4.54 -10.58
N ARG A 374 -17.37 -3.97 -11.68
CA ARG A 374 -18.02 -3.93 -12.99
C ARG A 374 -17.22 -4.67 -14.06
N LEU A 375 -16.42 -5.66 -13.64
CA LEU A 375 -15.56 -6.43 -14.56
C LEU A 375 -16.38 -7.27 -15.54
N HIS A 376 -17.58 -7.68 -15.15
CA HIS A 376 -18.58 -8.24 -16.05
C HIS A 376 -19.16 -7.15 -16.94
N ARG A 377 -19.01 -7.34 -18.26
CA ARG A 377 -19.51 -6.40 -19.28
C ARG A 377 -21.01 -6.56 -19.46
N THR A 378 -21.78 -5.95 -18.57
CA THR A 378 -23.21 -5.74 -18.72
C THR A 378 -23.43 -4.45 -19.51
N PRO A 379 -24.16 -4.47 -20.65
CA PRO A 379 -24.52 -3.24 -21.36
C PRO A 379 -25.27 -2.28 -20.43
N ARG A 380 -24.90 -1.00 -20.46
CA ARG A 380 -25.49 0.06 -19.63
C ARG A 380 -25.82 1.27 -20.49
N GLY A 381 -27.09 1.66 -20.51
CA GLY A 381 -27.54 2.95 -21.06
C GLY A 381 -27.44 4.08 -20.03
N THR A 382 -27.79 5.30 -20.44
CA THR A 382 -27.86 6.46 -19.53
C THR A 382 -28.85 6.23 -18.39
N ASP A 383 -30.05 5.70 -18.72
CA ASP A 383 -31.09 5.43 -17.73
C ASP A 383 -30.63 4.38 -16.69
N ASP A 384 -29.83 3.40 -17.12
CA ASP A 384 -29.24 2.41 -16.23
C ASP A 384 -28.25 3.06 -15.27
N GLU A 385 -27.36 3.94 -15.76
CA GLU A 385 -26.40 4.64 -14.88
C GLU A 385 -27.09 5.58 -13.90
N ASP A 386 -28.15 6.28 -14.29
CA ASP A 386 -28.96 7.12 -13.40
C ASP A 386 -29.64 6.27 -12.31
N ARG A 387 -30.17 5.09 -12.66
CA ARG A 387 -30.71 4.14 -11.70
C ARG A 387 -29.63 3.63 -10.76
N LEU A 388 -28.50 3.14 -11.30
CA LEU A 388 -27.38 2.63 -10.51
C LEU A 388 -26.84 3.71 -9.56
N ALA A 389 -26.79 4.98 -9.97
CA ALA A 389 -26.35 6.08 -9.11
C ALA A 389 -27.26 6.25 -7.87
N ARG A 390 -28.59 6.17 -8.05
CA ARG A 390 -29.53 6.19 -6.91
C ARG A 390 -29.36 4.99 -5.99
N LEU A 391 -29.18 3.79 -6.55
CA LEU A 391 -28.98 2.57 -5.76
C LEU A 391 -27.66 2.61 -5.00
N ARG A 392 -26.57 3.07 -5.63
CA ARG A 392 -25.27 3.29 -4.96
C ARG A 392 -25.40 4.23 -3.76
N ALA A 393 -26.21 5.29 -3.87
CA ALA A 393 -26.41 6.23 -2.76
C ALA A 393 -27.10 5.56 -1.56
N VAL A 394 -28.07 4.67 -1.78
CA VAL A 394 -28.72 3.89 -0.72
C VAL A 394 -27.71 2.96 -0.03
N VAL A 395 -26.92 2.22 -0.81
CA VAL A 395 -25.91 1.29 -0.27
C VAL A 395 -24.79 2.06 0.45
N LEU A 396 -24.36 3.21 -0.07
CA LEU A 396 -23.38 4.08 0.59
C LEU A 396 -23.90 4.59 1.94
N GLN A 397 -25.15 5.05 2.02
CA GLN A 397 -25.75 5.50 3.28
C GLN A 397 -25.80 4.38 4.33
N ALA A 398 -26.02 3.14 3.91
CA ALA A 398 -25.93 1.99 4.80
C ALA A 398 -24.48 1.76 5.27
N ARG A 399 -23.51 1.87 4.35
CA ARG A 399 -22.07 1.73 4.66
C ARG A 399 -21.59 2.76 5.69
N GLU A 400 -22.09 3.99 5.63
CA GLU A 400 -21.72 5.08 6.55
C GLU A 400 -22.04 4.77 8.03
N ARG A 401 -22.86 3.76 8.30
CA ARG A 401 -23.17 3.29 9.66
C ARG A 401 -22.21 2.23 10.18
N ARG A 402 -21.35 1.67 9.33
CA ARG A 402 -20.33 0.68 9.71
C ARG A 402 -19.17 1.38 10.41
N VAL A 403 -18.42 0.63 11.21
CA VAL A 403 -17.14 1.10 11.74
C VAL A 403 -16.23 1.39 10.55
N ARG A 404 -15.61 2.57 10.53
CA ARG A 404 -14.70 2.98 9.45
C ARG A 404 -13.31 2.38 9.67
N PRO A 405 -12.54 2.16 8.59
CA PRO A 405 -11.12 1.94 8.71
C PRO A 405 -10.42 3.11 9.41
N GLY A 406 -9.29 2.82 10.04
CA GLY A 406 -8.46 3.84 10.69
C GLY A 406 -8.04 4.92 9.69
N LEU A 407 -8.14 6.19 10.09
CA LEU A 407 -7.61 7.32 9.33
C LEU A 407 -6.21 7.64 9.85
N ASP A 408 -5.22 7.59 8.97
CA ASP A 408 -3.90 8.17 9.25
C ASP A 408 -3.95 9.66 8.90
N ASP A 409 -4.16 10.49 9.92
CA ASP A 409 -4.32 11.94 9.81
C ASP A 409 -3.00 12.70 9.65
N LYS A 410 -1.86 12.00 9.47
CA LYS A 410 -0.58 12.63 9.17
C LYS A 410 -0.67 13.53 7.94
N VAL A 411 -0.21 14.76 8.11
CA VAL A 411 -0.09 15.74 7.03
C VAL A 411 1.35 15.72 6.50
N LEU A 412 1.58 14.93 5.46
CA LEU A 412 2.88 14.83 4.79
C LEU A 412 2.98 15.89 3.69
N ALA A 413 3.99 16.76 3.79
CA ALA A 413 4.12 17.94 2.93
C ALA A 413 4.31 17.59 1.44
N ASP A 414 5.07 16.52 1.16
CA ASP A 414 5.31 16.00 -0.18
C ASP A 414 4.04 15.39 -0.80
N TRP A 415 3.27 14.60 -0.03
CA TRP A 415 2.03 13.99 -0.53
C TRP A 415 0.91 15.01 -0.70
N ASN A 416 0.82 16.00 0.21
CA ASN A 416 -0.07 17.15 0.04
C ASN A 416 0.32 17.96 -1.20
N GLY A 417 1.61 18.22 -1.41
CA GLY A 417 2.10 18.88 -2.62
C GLY A 417 1.72 18.13 -3.90
N LEU A 418 1.84 16.80 -3.89
CA LEU A 418 1.43 15.94 -5.01
C LEU A 418 -0.07 16.01 -5.27
N MET A 419 -0.90 15.93 -4.23
CA MET A 419 -2.36 16.03 -4.39
C MET A 419 -2.81 17.42 -4.85
N ILE A 420 -2.22 18.50 -4.33
CA ILE A 420 -2.51 19.87 -4.79
C ILE A 420 -2.17 20.01 -6.27
N ALA A 421 -1.01 19.50 -6.71
CA ALA A 421 -0.63 19.51 -8.12
C ALA A 421 -1.64 18.71 -8.97
N ALA A 422 -2.04 17.53 -8.51
CA ALA A 422 -3.03 16.69 -9.20
C ALA A 422 -4.40 17.38 -9.32
N LEU A 423 -4.88 18.05 -8.25
CA LEU A 423 -6.13 18.81 -8.26
C LEU A 423 -6.08 19.97 -9.27
N VAL A 424 -5.00 20.76 -9.28
CA VAL A 424 -4.84 21.87 -10.23
C VAL A 424 -4.78 21.36 -11.67
N ASN A 425 -3.97 20.32 -11.93
CA ASN A 425 -3.80 19.75 -13.27
C ASN A 425 -5.09 19.12 -13.77
N ALA A 426 -5.75 18.31 -12.95
CA ALA A 426 -6.99 17.62 -13.30
C ALA A 426 -8.18 18.59 -13.39
N GLY A 427 -8.30 19.55 -12.47
CA GLY A 427 -9.33 20.59 -12.48
C GLY A 427 -9.23 21.46 -13.73
N THR A 428 -8.01 21.84 -14.12
CA THR A 428 -7.77 22.56 -15.39
C THR A 428 -8.12 21.70 -16.61
N ALA A 429 -7.77 20.42 -16.60
CA ALA A 429 -8.01 19.53 -17.74
C ALA A 429 -9.49 19.12 -17.91
N LEU A 430 -10.29 19.21 -16.84
CA LEU A 430 -11.70 18.80 -16.80
C LEU A 430 -12.68 19.97 -16.66
N ASP A 431 -12.19 21.21 -16.69
CA ASP A 431 -12.94 22.45 -16.49
C ASP A 431 -13.69 22.51 -15.13
N GLU A 432 -13.06 21.99 -14.08
CA GLU A 432 -13.59 21.94 -12.71
C GLU A 432 -12.86 22.96 -11.81
N SER A 433 -13.26 24.23 -11.87
CA SER A 433 -12.57 25.34 -11.19
C SER A 433 -12.67 25.34 -9.66
N GLY A 434 -13.53 24.50 -9.09
CA GLY A 434 -13.71 24.35 -7.64
C GLY A 434 -12.78 23.32 -6.99
N TRP A 435 -11.92 22.66 -7.77
CA TRP A 435 -10.96 21.66 -7.29
C TRP A 435 -9.68 22.28 -6.74
#